data_AF-A0A357ZWS8-F1
#
_entry.id   AF-A0A357ZWS8-F1
#
_cell.length_a   1.000
_cell.length_b   1.000
_cell.length_c   1.000
_cell.angle_alpha   90.00
_cell.angle_beta   90.00
_cell.angle_gamma   90.00
#
_symmetry.space_group_name_H-M   'P 1'
#
loop_
_entity.id
_entity.type
_entity.pdbx_description
1 polymer ?
#
loop_
_entity_poly.entity_id
_entity_poly.type
_entity_poly.pdbx_seq_one_letter_code
_entity_poly.pdbx_strand_id
1 'polypeptide(L)'
;MRYLTAGESHGKALVVIIEGLPSGLPITVDQIGNELARRRLGFGRGPRMKFEADEVTILAGVRHGVTLGSPVAIEIGNSEWEKKWTEEMSPHPGQTSQKLTTPRPGHADLTGMQKYAFDDARNVL
;
A
#
# COMPACT_ATOMS: atom_id res chain seq x y z
N MET A 1 19.41 5.54 -8.65
CA MET A 1 17.94 5.36 -8.62
C MET A 1 17.53 5.04 -7.20
N ARG A 2 16.44 5.64 -6.71
CA ARG A 2 15.90 5.41 -5.36
C ARG A 2 14.39 5.30 -5.41
N TYR A 3 13.78 4.64 -4.42
CA TYR A 3 12.34 4.60 -4.28
C TYR A 3 11.92 4.63 -2.81
N LEU A 4 10.72 5.15 -2.57
CA LEU A 4 10.05 5.20 -1.27
C LEU A 4 8.66 4.62 -1.41
N THR A 5 8.20 3.92 -0.37
CA THR A 5 6.86 3.38 -0.27
C THR A 5 6.17 3.95 0.97
N ALA A 6 4.87 4.22 0.86
CA ALA A 6 4.03 4.67 1.97
C ALA A 6 2.66 3.99 1.90
N GLY A 7 1.98 3.95 3.04
CA GLY A 7 0.63 3.40 3.19
C GLY A 7 0.57 2.19 4.10
N GLU A 8 -0.57 2.04 4.76
CA GLU A 8 -0.89 0.99 5.72
C GLU A 8 -1.76 -0.09 5.08
N SER A 9 -1.70 -1.32 5.59
CA SER A 9 -2.43 -2.48 5.04
C SER A 9 -3.95 -2.25 4.91
N HIS A 10 -4.52 -1.42 5.76
CA HIS A 10 -5.95 -1.06 5.78
C HIS A 10 -6.18 0.44 5.54
N GLY A 11 -5.14 1.20 5.18
CA GLY A 11 -5.25 2.61 4.81
C GLY A 11 -5.94 2.79 3.46
N LYS A 12 -6.19 4.05 3.09
CA LYS A 12 -6.93 4.39 1.86
C LYS A 12 -6.23 3.93 0.58
N ALA A 13 -4.91 4.04 0.54
CA ALA A 13 -4.10 3.68 -0.62
C ALA A 13 -2.65 3.43 -0.21
N LEU A 14 -1.91 2.73 -1.07
CA LEU A 14 -0.46 2.68 -1.04
C LEU A 14 0.10 3.69 -2.05
N VAL A 15 1.25 4.28 -1.73
CA VAL A 15 1.96 5.19 -2.62
C VAL A 15 3.39 4.74 -2.81
N VAL A 16 3.87 4.80 -4.04
CA VAL A 16 5.29 4.60 -4.38
C VAL A 16 5.81 5.83 -5.11
N ILE A 17 6.95 6.34 -4.66
CA ILE A 17 7.68 7.41 -5.34
C ILE A 17 9.01 6.84 -5.81
N ILE A 18 9.29 6.93 -7.10
CA ILE A 18 10.53 6.47 -7.73
C ILE A 18 11.26 7.68 -8.31
N GLU A 19 12.53 7.83 -7.96
CA GLU A 19 13.38 8.93 -8.44
C GLU A 19 14.66 8.42 -9.11
N GLY A 20 15.08 9.15 -10.14
CA GLY A 20 16.28 8.86 -10.91
C GLY A 20 16.02 7.86 -12.03
N LEU A 21 14.77 7.75 -12.47
CA LEU A 21 14.45 7.13 -13.74
C LEU A 21 14.90 8.05 -14.88
N PRO A 22 15.48 7.51 -15.97
CA PRO A 22 15.72 8.30 -17.17
C PRO A 22 14.39 8.75 -17.79
N SER A 23 14.40 9.86 -18.52
CA SER A 23 13.29 10.26 -19.37
C SER A 23 13.17 9.36 -20.61
N GLY A 24 11.97 9.20 -21.14
CA GLY A 24 11.71 8.47 -22.38
C GLY A 24 11.51 6.96 -22.22
N LEU A 25 11.48 6.44 -20.99
CA LEU A 25 11.13 5.05 -20.72
C LEU A 25 9.63 4.83 -20.95
N PRO A 26 9.21 3.91 -21.83
CA PRO A 26 7.80 3.58 -22.00
C PRO A 26 7.24 2.90 -20.75
N ILE A 27 6.11 3.40 -20.24
CA ILE A 27 5.40 2.82 -19.10
C ILE A 27 3.91 3.17 -19.16
N THR A 28 3.05 2.18 -18.95
CA THR A 28 1.59 2.37 -18.86
C THR A 28 1.01 1.81 -17.56
N VAL A 29 -0.18 2.27 -17.21
CA VAL A 29 -0.94 1.75 -16.06
C VAL A 29 -1.20 0.24 -16.22
N ASP A 30 -1.55 -0.23 -17.43
CA ASP A 30 -1.82 -1.65 -17.69
C ASP A 30 -0.60 -2.54 -17.43
N GLN A 31 0.61 -2.08 -17.79
CA GLN A 31 1.84 -2.82 -17.50
C GLN A 31 2.04 -3.01 -16.00
N ILE A 32 1.79 -1.97 -15.21
CA ILE A 32 1.88 -2.03 -13.74
C ILE A 32 0.77 -2.93 -13.19
N GLY A 33 -0.46 -2.78 -13.67
CA GLY A 33 -1.60 -3.60 -13.26
C GLY A 33 -1.39 -5.09 -13.53
N ASN A 34 -0.79 -5.45 -14.66
CA ASN A 34 -0.44 -6.83 -14.99
C ASN A 34 0.58 -7.41 -14.01
N GLU A 35 1.60 -6.64 -13.62
CA GLU A 35 2.57 -7.06 -12.61
C GLU A 35 1.94 -7.21 -11.22
N LEU A 36 0.99 -6.34 -10.85
CA LEU A 36 0.21 -6.52 -9.62
C LEU A 36 -0.67 -7.77 -9.66
N ALA A 37 -1.31 -8.04 -10.80
CA ALA A 37 -2.12 -9.25 -10.98
C ALA A 37 -1.30 -10.53 -10.80
N ARG A 38 -0.02 -10.55 -11.24
CA ARG A 38 0.90 -11.68 -11.01
C ARG A 38 1.13 -11.97 -9.53
N ARG A 39 1.08 -10.95 -8.66
CA ARG A 39 1.17 -11.14 -7.20
C ARG A 39 0.00 -11.96 -6.65
N ARG A 40 -1.07 -12.20 -7.39
CA ARG A 40 -2.23 -12.97 -6.91
C ARG A 40 -2.14 -14.44 -7.27
N LEU A 41 -1.16 -14.82 -8.09
CA LEU A 41 -0.93 -16.18 -8.51
C LEU A 41 -0.23 -16.99 -7.40
N GLY A 42 -0.47 -18.30 -7.39
CA GLY A 42 0.15 -19.26 -6.47
C GLY A 42 -0.85 -20.05 -5.64
N PHE A 43 -0.61 -21.36 -5.51
CA PHE A 43 -1.42 -22.25 -4.69
C PHE A 43 -1.42 -21.79 -3.22
N GLY A 44 -2.58 -21.81 -2.58
CA GLY A 44 -2.74 -21.38 -1.19
C GLY A 44 -2.92 -19.86 -0.98
N ARG A 45 -2.86 -19.02 -2.02
CA ARG A 45 -3.24 -17.60 -1.87
C ARG A 45 -4.74 -17.48 -1.59
N GLY A 46 -5.06 -16.77 -0.51
CA GLY A 46 -6.40 -16.71 0.07
C GLY A 46 -7.45 -16.05 -0.83
N PRO A 47 -8.75 -16.26 -0.54
CA PRO A 47 -9.87 -15.74 -1.33
C PRO A 47 -9.90 -14.21 -1.42
N ARG A 48 -9.31 -13.49 -0.45
CA ARG A 48 -9.21 -12.02 -0.45
C ARG A 48 -8.59 -11.47 -1.74
N MET A 49 -7.51 -12.11 -2.22
CA MET A 49 -6.79 -11.69 -3.44
C MET A 49 -7.54 -12.02 -4.74
N LYS A 50 -8.66 -12.76 -4.69
CA LYS A 50 -9.48 -13.09 -5.87
C LYS A 50 -10.45 -11.98 -6.27
N PHE A 51 -10.81 -11.09 -5.34
CA PHE A 51 -11.86 -10.08 -5.56
C PHE A 51 -11.36 -8.64 -5.45
N GLU A 52 -10.28 -8.39 -4.72
CA GLU A 52 -9.64 -7.07 -4.63
C GLU A 52 -9.00 -6.76 -5.99
N ALA A 53 -9.50 -5.79 -6.77
CA ALA A 53 -8.79 -5.27 -7.94
C ALA A 53 -7.99 -4.05 -7.50
N ASP A 54 -6.67 -4.10 -7.65
CA ASP A 54 -5.78 -3.01 -7.29
C ASP A 54 -5.99 -1.90 -8.33
N GLU A 55 -6.59 -0.78 -7.92
CA GLU A 55 -6.76 0.37 -8.80
C GLU A 55 -5.47 1.17 -8.82
N VAL A 56 -4.75 1.11 -9.95
CA VAL A 56 -3.46 1.78 -10.12
C VAL A 56 -3.65 3.13 -10.79
N THR A 57 -3.12 4.18 -10.18
CA THR A 57 -3.09 5.53 -10.75
C THR A 57 -1.67 6.05 -10.80
N ILE A 58 -1.21 6.52 -11.97
CA ILE A 58 0.05 7.26 -12.09
C ILE A 58 -0.25 8.75 -11.89
N LEU A 59 0.21 9.29 -10.76
CA LEU A 59 -0.07 10.67 -10.35
C LEU A 59 0.92 11.69 -10.96
N ALA A 60 2.17 11.29 -11.19
CA ALA A 60 3.22 12.19 -11.66
C ALA A 60 4.34 11.45 -12.40
N GLY A 61 5.19 12.21 -13.11
CA GLY A 61 6.44 11.74 -13.71
C GLY A 61 6.31 10.98 -15.03
N VAL A 62 5.09 10.77 -15.51
CA VAL A 62 4.78 10.11 -16.79
C VAL A 62 3.81 10.98 -17.58
N ARG A 63 4.05 11.13 -18.88
CA ARG A 63 3.14 11.79 -19.81
C ARG A 63 3.10 11.02 -21.11
N HIS A 64 1.90 10.78 -21.63
CA HIS A 64 1.68 10.02 -22.88
C HIS A 64 2.42 8.67 -22.90
N GLY A 65 2.43 7.95 -21.77
CA GLY A 65 3.02 6.62 -21.66
C GLY A 65 4.55 6.59 -21.61
N VAL A 66 5.21 7.73 -21.37
CA VAL A 66 6.67 7.79 -21.20
C VAL A 66 7.07 8.58 -19.96
N THR A 67 8.16 8.16 -19.30
CA THR A 67 8.73 8.88 -18.16
C THR A 67 9.31 10.23 -18.58
N LEU A 68 9.23 11.21 -17.68
CA LEU A 68 9.74 12.56 -17.90
C LEU A 68 11.13 12.80 -17.29
N GLY A 69 11.66 11.84 -16.52
CA GLY A 69 12.89 11.99 -15.75
C GLY A 69 12.70 12.65 -14.38
N SER A 70 11.55 13.31 -14.16
CA SER A 70 11.09 13.72 -12.84
C SER A 70 10.62 12.50 -12.02
N PRO A 71 10.46 12.64 -10.68
CA PRO A 71 9.94 11.56 -9.85
C PRO A 71 8.60 11.02 -10.36
N VAL A 72 8.48 9.70 -10.40
CA VAL A 72 7.24 9.00 -10.75
C VAL A 72 6.50 8.66 -9.46
N ALA A 73 5.27 9.14 -9.32
CA ALA A 73 4.40 8.85 -8.19
C ALA A 73 3.26 7.94 -8.65
N ILE A 74 3.07 6.82 -7.96
CA ILE A 74 2.05 5.81 -8.25
C ILE A 74 1.22 5.60 -6.98
N GLU A 75 -0.09 5.62 -7.14
CA GLU A 75 -1.06 5.28 -6.10
C GLU A 75 -1.72 3.94 -6.43
N ILE A 76 -1.94 3.11 -5.40
CA ILE A 76 -2.68 1.86 -5.47
C ILE A 76 -3.82 1.92 -4.45
N GLY A 77 -5.05 2.06 -4.93
CA GLY A 77 -6.23 2.22 -4.08
C GLY A 77 -6.61 0.95 -3.32
N ASN A 78 -7.07 1.11 -2.07
CA ASN A 78 -7.61 0.03 -1.25
C ASN A 78 -9.13 -0.08 -1.40
N SER A 79 -9.60 -1.16 -2.02
CA SER A 79 -11.04 -1.36 -2.29
C SER A 79 -11.90 -1.61 -1.04
N GLU A 80 -11.29 -1.94 0.10
CA GLU A 80 -12.00 -2.10 1.39
C GLU A 80 -12.14 -0.79 2.17
N TRP A 81 -11.40 0.26 1.80
CA TRP A 81 -11.34 1.52 2.57
C TRP A 81 -12.73 2.07 2.89
N GLU A 82 -13.49 2.43 1.85
CA GLU A 82 -14.83 3.04 1.97
C GLU A 82 -15.86 2.15 2.68
N LYS A 83 -15.62 0.83 2.73
CA LYS A 83 -16.59 -0.15 3.26
C LYS A 83 -16.35 -0.50 4.72
N LYS A 84 -15.11 -0.39 5.19
CA LYS A 84 -14.70 -1.01 6.47
C LYS A 84 -13.74 -0.21 7.30
N TRP A 85 -12.86 0.58 6.68
CA TRP A 85 -11.67 1.09 7.38
C TRP A 85 -11.66 2.61 7.59
N THR A 86 -12.62 3.34 7.01
CA THR A 86 -12.71 4.81 7.12
C THR A 86 -12.64 5.34 8.56
N GLU A 87 -13.35 4.70 9.50
CA GLU A 87 -13.37 5.10 10.91
C GLU A 87 -12.12 4.62 11.65
N GLU A 88 -11.84 3.32 11.61
CA GLU A 88 -10.77 2.69 12.40
C GLU A 88 -9.37 3.17 11.98
N MET A 89 -9.18 3.49 10.70
CA MET A 89 -7.93 3.96 10.11
C MET A 89 -8.00 5.45 9.73
N SER A 90 -8.96 6.19 10.31
CA SER A 90 -9.11 7.62 10.04
C SER A 90 -7.83 8.39 10.35
N PRO A 91 -7.38 9.31 9.47
CA PRO A 91 -6.26 10.20 9.78
C PRO A 91 -6.65 11.34 10.74
N HIS A 92 -7.94 11.49 11.05
CA HIS A 92 -8.44 12.49 11.98
C HIS A 92 -8.47 11.95 13.41
N PRO A 93 -8.45 12.81 14.45
CA PRO A 93 -8.55 12.37 15.83
C PRO A 93 -9.79 11.50 16.06
N GLY A 94 -9.61 10.36 16.73
CA GLY A 94 -10.66 9.38 16.98
C GLY A 94 -10.26 8.37 18.04
N GLN A 95 -11.08 7.33 18.23
CA GLN A 95 -10.80 6.22 19.14
C GLN A 95 -10.89 4.91 18.35
N THR A 96 -9.94 4.00 18.60
CA THR A 96 -10.02 2.63 18.06
C THR A 96 -11.20 1.90 18.68
N SER A 97 -11.89 1.10 17.86
CA SER A 97 -12.97 0.23 18.32
C SER A 97 -12.48 -0.84 19.29
N GLN A 98 -11.29 -1.40 19.05
CA GLN A 98 -10.68 -2.44 19.88
C GLN A 98 -9.16 -2.50 19.66
N LYS A 99 -8.42 -2.33 20.75
CA LYS A 99 -6.96 -2.52 20.76
C LYS A 99 -6.57 -3.98 20.60
N LEU A 100 -5.52 -4.23 19.81
CA LEU A 100 -4.90 -5.53 19.68
C LEU A 100 -3.72 -5.63 20.66
N THR A 101 -3.94 -6.29 21.79
CA THR A 101 -2.96 -6.39 22.88
C THR A 101 -2.26 -7.74 23.00
N THR A 102 -2.60 -8.70 22.12
CA THR A 102 -2.02 -10.04 22.09
C THR A 102 -1.15 -10.20 20.84
N PRO A 103 0.19 -10.04 20.94
CA PRO A 103 1.10 -10.17 19.81
C PRO A 103 1.10 -11.58 19.21
N ARG A 104 1.05 -11.70 17.89
CA ARG A 104 1.09 -13.00 17.21
C ARG A 104 2.54 -13.50 17.09
N PRO A 105 2.83 -14.76 17.46
CA PRO A 105 4.16 -15.33 17.27
C PRO A 105 4.61 -15.28 15.81
N GLY A 106 5.84 -14.83 15.57
CA GLY A 106 6.42 -14.70 14.23
C GLY A 106 6.04 -13.43 13.46
N HIS A 107 5.18 -12.57 14.01
CA HIS A 107 4.83 -11.27 13.44
C HIS A 107 5.63 -10.12 14.08
N ALA A 108 5.58 -8.95 13.44
CA ALA A 108 6.25 -7.74 13.92
C ALA A 108 5.58 -7.13 15.17
N ASP A 109 4.37 -7.56 15.53
CA ASP A 109 3.53 -7.02 16.59
C ASP A 109 4.32 -6.65 17.86
N LEU A 110 4.98 -7.62 18.52
CA LEU A 110 5.66 -7.41 19.80
C LEU A 110 6.85 -6.44 19.69
N THR A 111 7.71 -6.64 18.70
CA THR A 111 8.93 -5.83 18.55
C THR A 111 8.60 -4.41 18.11
N GLY A 112 7.58 -4.23 17.27
CA GLY A 112 7.06 -2.93 16.87
C GLY A 112 6.44 -2.17 18.04
N MET A 113 5.57 -2.84 18.82
CA MET A 113 4.96 -2.25 20.02
C MET A 113 6.02 -1.79 21.02
N GLN A 114 7.03 -2.62 21.29
CA GLN A 114 8.14 -2.27 22.19
C GLN A 114 8.98 -1.10 21.66
N LYS A 115 9.31 -1.12 20.37
CA LYS A 115 10.17 -0.11 19.75
C LYS A 115 9.54 1.28 19.75
N TYR A 116 8.25 1.36 19.44
CA TYR A 116 7.54 2.64 19.29
C TYR A 116 6.64 2.97 20.49
N ALA A 117 6.70 2.16 21.55
CA ALA A 117 5.89 2.30 22.76
C ALA A 117 4.37 2.34 22.48
N PHE A 118 3.90 1.52 21.53
CA PHE A 118 2.47 1.39 21.24
C PHE A 118 1.80 0.41 22.21
N ASP A 119 0.59 0.74 22.62
CA ASP A 119 -0.29 -0.13 23.42
C ASP A 119 -1.31 -0.90 22.55
N ASP A 120 -1.24 -0.73 21.23
CA ASP A 120 -2.04 -1.42 20.22
C ASP A 120 -1.15 -1.91 19.07
N ALA A 121 -1.19 -3.22 18.80
CA ALA A 121 -0.46 -3.86 17.72
C ALA A 121 -0.93 -3.43 16.33
N ARG A 122 -2.14 -2.86 16.19
CA ARG A 122 -2.63 -2.36 14.89
C ARG A 122 -1.71 -1.31 14.27
N ASN A 123 -1.07 -0.48 15.09
CA ASN A 123 -0.13 0.55 14.64
C ASN A 123 1.20 0.01 14.10
N VAL A 124 1.42 -1.30 14.20
CA VAL A 124 2.60 -1.99 13.67
C VAL A 124 2.33 -2.61 12.28
N LEU A 125 1.06 -2.76 11.90
CA LEU A 125 0.57 -3.63 10.81
C LEU A 125 0.06 -2.90 9.56
#